data_AF-A0A1S3Y9H0-F1
#
_entry.id   AF-A0A1S3Y9H0-F1
#
_cell.length_a   1.000
_cell.length_b   1.000
_cell.length_c   1.000
_cell.angle_alpha   90.00
_cell.angle_beta   90.00
_cell.angle_gamma   90.00
#
_symmetry.space_group_name_H-M   'P 1'
#
loop_
_entity.id
_entity.type
_entity.pdbx_description
1 polymer ?
#
loop_
_entity_poly.entity_id
_entity_poly.type
_entity_poly.pdbx_seq_one_letter_code
_entity_poly.pdbx_strand_id
1 'polypeptide(L)'
;MGFDERWIRWINFCISTIKFSILINGSPAGFFSSQRGLRQGDPISPFLFILAMEGLNILFKSTKANNRIRGFRVNYRDPVSVEVTHLQYADDTLVFCDTDRDQVLILRVIFIFFEAISGLRINWNKSFIYPINEVMDIHSLVNILGGRVGTLPTVYLGMPLGAKSKSKGIWNDVVEKSKRLDALRRNFIWQGASEERNPSGQMGCPYNKQEGRRDG
;
A
#
# COMPACT_ATOMS: atom_id res chain seq x y z
N MET A 1 -18.62 -0.45 14.27
CA MET A 1 -17.76 -1.63 14.10
C MET A 1 -17.84 -2.63 15.27
N GLY A 2 -18.43 -2.28 16.43
CA GLY A 2 -18.81 -3.28 17.44
C GLY A 2 -17.65 -3.92 18.20
N PHE A 3 -16.48 -3.29 18.24
CA PHE A 3 -15.34 -3.79 19.02
C PHE A 3 -15.61 -3.69 20.52
N ASP A 4 -15.18 -4.72 21.24
CA ASP A 4 -15.29 -4.76 22.71
C ASP A 4 -14.39 -3.70 23.36
N GLU A 5 -14.86 -3.11 24.45
CA GLU A 5 -14.16 -2.07 25.20
C GLU A 5 -12.75 -2.51 25.66
N ARG A 6 -12.58 -3.78 26.02
CA ARG A 6 -11.27 -4.32 26.42
C ARG A 6 -10.28 -4.28 25.26
N TRP A 7 -10.74 -4.65 24.06
CA TRP A 7 -9.91 -4.62 22.86
C TRP A 7 -9.49 -3.19 22.53
N ILE A 8 -10.44 -2.24 22.57
CA ILE A 8 -10.18 -0.81 22.34
C ILE A 8 -9.09 -0.30 23.31
N ARG A 9 -9.17 -0.67 24.59
CA ARG A 9 -8.18 -0.31 25.60
C ARG A 9 -6.80 -0.88 25.30
N TRP A 10 -6.71 -2.14 24.86
CA TRP A 10 -5.43 -2.74 24.48
C TRP A 10 -4.79 -2.04 23.28
N ILE A 11 -5.57 -1.73 22.25
CA ILE A 11 -5.07 -0.98 21.09
C ILE A 11 -4.59 0.41 21.52
N ASN A 12 -5.38 1.11 22.34
CA ASN A 12 -5.00 2.43 22.83
C ASN A 12 -3.70 2.36 23.65
N PHE A 13 -3.53 1.34 24.48
CA PHE A 13 -2.29 1.11 25.22
C PHE A 13 -1.09 0.88 24.28
N CYS A 14 -1.23 0.02 23.27
CA CYS A 14 -0.17 -0.25 22.30
C CYS A 14 0.28 1.00 21.54
N ILE A 15 -0.66 1.87 21.15
CA ILE A 15 -0.37 3.09 20.38
C ILE A 15 0.19 4.20 21.27
N SER A 16 -0.33 4.37 22.49
CA SER A 16 0.04 5.50 23.38
C SER A 16 1.35 5.31 24.13
N THR A 17 1.80 4.06 24.34
CA THR A 17 3.01 3.75 25.14
C THR A 17 4.28 3.71 24.31
N ILE A 18 4.18 3.85 22.99
CA ILE A 18 5.31 3.69 22.09
C ILE A 18 6.31 4.84 22.23
N LYS A 19 7.59 4.49 22.30
CA LYS A 19 8.72 5.43 22.35
C LYS A 19 9.71 5.13 21.25
N PHE A 20 10.26 6.18 20.67
CA PHE A 20 11.26 6.13 19.61
C PHE A 20 12.59 6.66 20.15
N SER A 21 13.68 6.12 19.61
CA SER A 21 15.04 6.62 19.84
C SER A 21 15.71 6.84 18.48
N ILE A 22 16.65 7.77 18.41
CA ILE A 22 17.42 8.02 17.19
C ILE A 22 18.76 7.32 17.34
N LEU A 23 19.19 6.58 16.31
CA LEU A 23 20.52 5.99 16.31
C LEU A 23 21.54 7.06 15.88
N ILE A 24 22.48 7.40 16.77
CA ILE A 24 23.63 8.25 16.49
C ILE A 24 24.86 7.36 16.55
N ASN A 25 25.56 7.22 15.41
CA ASN A 25 26.72 6.32 15.26
C ASN A 25 26.43 4.87 15.68
N GLY A 26 25.22 4.38 15.39
CA GLY A 26 24.78 3.02 15.76
C GLY A 26 24.32 2.85 17.20
N SER A 27 24.45 3.88 18.04
CA SER A 27 24.00 3.87 19.43
C SER A 27 22.69 4.65 19.60
N PRO A 28 21.67 4.11 20.30
CA PRO A 28 20.42 4.82 20.54
C PRO A 28 20.66 6.02 21.47
N ALA A 29 20.19 7.20 21.05
CA ALA A 29 20.30 8.44 21.77
C ALA A 29 18.91 9.06 21.98
N GLY A 30 18.56 9.28 23.25
CA GLY A 30 17.30 9.89 23.67
C GLY A 30 16.06 9.02 23.44
N PHE A 31 14.96 9.39 24.11
CA PHE A 31 13.65 8.81 23.85
C PHE A 31 12.62 9.93 23.66
N PHE A 32 11.76 9.76 22.67
CA PHE A 32 10.61 10.64 22.45
C PHE A 32 9.37 9.83 22.13
N SER A 33 8.21 10.33 22.56
CA SER A 33 6.92 9.71 22.28
C SER A 33 6.46 10.09 20.87
N SER A 34 5.71 9.20 20.21
CA SER A 34 5.03 9.56 18.96
C SER A 34 3.71 10.28 19.23
N GLN A 35 3.45 11.32 18.45
CA GLN A 35 2.16 12.02 18.41
C GLN A 35 1.27 11.52 17.26
N ARG A 36 1.86 10.95 16.20
CA ARG A 36 1.17 10.50 14.99
C ARG A 36 1.91 9.34 14.32
N GLY A 37 1.15 8.49 13.64
CA GLY A 37 1.68 7.38 12.87
C GLY A 37 1.86 6.12 13.71
N LEU A 38 1.79 4.99 13.03
CA LEU A 38 1.99 3.67 13.60
C LEU A 38 3.41 3.20 13.32
N ARG A 39 3.97 2.36 14.19
CA ARG A 39 5.33 1.84 14.02
C ARG A 39 5.38 0.93 12.79
N GLN A 40 6.35 1.20 11.92
CA GLN A 40 6.64 0.32 10.79
C GLN A 40 7.29 -0.97 11.30
N GLY A 41 6.83 -2.11 10.78
CA GLY A 41 7.26 -3.44 11.22
C GLY A 41 6.56 -3.94 12.49
N ASP A 42 5.64 -3.16 13.07
CA ASP A 42 4.73 -3.66 14.10
C ASP A 42 3.63 -4.53 13.46
N PRO A 43 3.41 -5.77 13.93
CA PRO A 43 2.40 -6.66 13.37
C PRO A 43 0.97 -6.12 13.43
N ILE A 44 0.66 -5.15 14.32
CA ILE A 44 -0.70 -4.60 14.45
C ILE A 44 -0.98 -3.43 13.50
N SER A 45 0.07 -2.73 13.08
CA SER A 45 -0.04 -1.52 12.25
C SER A 45 -0.84 -1.72 10.95
N PRO A 46 -0.63 -2.81 10.18
CA PRO A 46 -1.40 -3.05 8.96
C PRO A 46 -2.90 -3.21 9.22
N PHE A 47 -3.27 -3.88 10.32
CA PHE A 47 -4.67 -4.09 10.66
C PHE A 47 -5.36 -2.77 11.04
N LEU A 48 -4.71 -1.94 11.86
CA LEU A 48 -5.24 -0.63 12.23
C LEU A 48 -5.39 0.30 11.02
N PHE A 49 -4.47 0.20 10.06
CA PHE A 49 -4.57 0.94 8.81
C PHE A 49 -5.78 0.49 7.97
N ILE A 50 -6.02 -0.82 7.87
CA ILE A 50 -7.21 -1.35 7.19
C ILE A 50 -8.50 -0.86 7.87
N LEU A 51 -8.55 -0.80 9.20
CA LEU A 51 -9.70 -0.26 9.92
C LEU A 51 -9.96 1.22 9.60
N ALA A 52 -8.91 2.02 9.47
CA ALA A 52 -9.05 3.41 9.03
C ALA A 52 -9.59 3.47 7.59
N MET A 53 -9.07 2.64 6.69
CA MET A 53 -9.52 2.58 5.29
C MET A 53 -10.94 2.05 5.12
N GLU A 54 -11.45 1.22 6.03
CA GLU A 54 -12.86 0.82 6.04
C GLU A 54 -13.78 2.02 6.25
N GLY A 55 -13.33 3.07 6.96
CA GLY A 55 -14.03 4.35 7.01
C GLY A 55 -14.23 4.98 5.63
N LEU A 56 -13.21 4.94 4.77
CA LEU A 56 -13.31 5.41 3.39
C LEU A 56 -14.25 4.53 2.55
N ASN A 57 -14.19 3.20 2.72
CA ASN A 57 -15.12 2.27 2.07
C ASN A 57 -16.58 2.57 2.42
N ILE A 58 -16.87 2.88 3.69
CA ILE A 58 -18.20 3.27 4.15
C ILE A 58 -18.67 4.58 3.48
N LEU A 59 -17.79 5.57 3.33
CA LEU A 59 -18.12 6.83 2.64
C LEU A 59 -18.47 6.57 1.16
N PHE A 60 -17.72 5.71 0.47
CA PHE A 60 -18.03 5.32 -0.90
C PHE A 60 -19.34 4.53 -1.02
N LYS A 61 -19.59 3.57 -0.12
CA LYS A 61 -20.85 2.82 -0.10
C LYS A 61 -22.05 3.73 0.15
N SER A 62 -21.93 4.67 1.07
CA SER A 62 -22.99 5.64 1.39
C SER A 62 -23.28 6.56 0.21
N THR A 63 -22.26 7.12 -0.43
CA THR A 63 -22.45 8.00 -1.60
C THR A 63 -23.00 7.24 -2.81
N LYS A 64 -22.57 5.99 -3.02
CA LYS A 64 -23.13 5.11 -4.04
C LYS A 64 -24.61 4.80 -3.78
N ALA A 65 -24.99 4.45 -2.55
CA ALA A 65 -26.38 4.16 -2.18
C ALA A 65 -27.32 5.36 -2.42
N ASN A 66 -26.77 6.57 -2.35
CA ASN A 66 -27.48 7.81 -2.65
C ASN A 66 -27.41 8.22 -4.15
N ASN A 67 -26.94 7.34 -5.04
CA ASN A 67 -26.73 7.58 -6.48
C ASN A 67 -25.86 8.82 -6.79
N ARG A 68 -24.96 9.19 -5.88
CA ARG A 68 -24.08 10.36 -6.03
C ARG A 68 -22.76 10.06 -6.72
N ILE A 69 -22.31 8.81 -6.68
CA ILE A 69 -21.14 8.32 -7.41
C ILE A 69 -21.56 7.06 -8.14
N ARG A 70 -21.17 6.95 -9.41
CA ARG A 70 -21.31 5.74 -10.20
C ARG A 70 -19.94 5.10 -10.38
N GLY A 71 -19.90 3.78 -10.25
CA GLY A 71 -18.69 2.98 -10.40
C GLY A 71 -18.59 2.34 -11.78
N PHE A 72 -17.56 1.52 -11.94
CA PHE A 72 -17.39 0.68 -13.11
C PHE A 72 -18.31 -0.55 -13.04
N ARG A 73 -19.20 -0.72 -14.03
CA ARG A 73 -20.07 -1.88 -14.12
C ARG A 73 -19.35 -3.06 -14.78
N VAL A 74 -19.21 -4.13 -14.03
CA VAL A 74 -18.67 -5.41 -14.49
C VAL A 74 -19.83 -6.26 -15.00
N ASN A 75 -19.66 -6.83 -16.19
CA ASN A 75 -20.60 -7.73 -16.87
C ASN A 75 -21.94 -7.08 -17.28
N TYR A 76 -21.95 -6.46 -18.46
CA TYR A 76 -23.14 -5.84 -19.04
C TYR A 76 -24.19 -6.84 -19.55
N ARG A 77 -23.86 -8.14 -19.65
CA ARG A 77 -24.71 -9.17 -20.29
C ARG A 77 -25.52 -9.99 -19.29
N ASP A 78 -25.28 -9.82 -17.99
CA ASP A 78 -25.95 -10.56 -16.93
C ASP A 78 -26.88 -9.62 -16.14
N PRO A 79 -28.13 -10.03 -15.82
CA PRO A 79 -29.03 -9.26 -14.98
C PRO A 79 -28.44 -8.89 -13.60
N VAL A 80 -27.44 -9.62 -13.09
CA VAL A 80 -26.72 -9.29 -11.85
C VAL A 80 -25.41 -8.56 -12.17
N SER A 81 -25.51 -7.34 -12.68
CA SER A 81 -24.31 -6.52 -12.95
C SER A 81 -23.70 -6.02 -11.63
N VAL A 82 -22.41 -6.29 -11.41
CA VAL A 82 -21.68 -5.80 -10.22
C VAL A 82 -21.05 -4.45 -10.55
N GLU A 83 -21.34 -3.43 -9.75
CA GLU A 83 -20.76 -2.10 -9.92
C GLU A 83 -19.71 -1.82 -8.86
N VAL A 84 -18.47 -1.59 -9.31
CA VAL A 84 -17.27 -1.40 -8.49
C VAL A 84 -16.90 0.08 -8.49
N THR A 85 -16.98 0.75 -7.34
CA THR A 85 -16.60 2.17 -7.21
C THR A 85 -15.13 2.36 -6.86
N HIS A 86 -14.52 1.43 -6.13
CA HIS A 86 -13.13 1.53 -5.71
C HIS A 86 -12.53 0.15 -5.45
N LEU A 87 -11.19 0.07 -5.55
CA LEU A 87 -10.36 -1.07 -5.18
C LEU A 87 -9.25 -0.55 -4.26
N GLN A 88 -9.04 -1.22 -3.13
CA GLN A 88 -8.06 -0.82 -2.13
C GLN A 88 -7.07 -1.95 -1.88
N TYR A 89 -5.79 -1.61 -1.85
CA TYR A 89 -4.72 -2.47 -1.38
C TYR A 89 -3.74 -1.65 -0.55
N ALA A 90 -3.79 -1.82 0.78
CA ALA A 90 -3.11 -0.92 1.71
C ALA A 90 -3.39 0.55 1.34
N ASP A 91 -2.36 1.38 1.15
CA ASP A 91 -2.47 2.79 0.80
C ASP A 91 -2.74 3.05 -0.69
N ASP A 92 -2.55 2.06 -1.56
CA ASP A 92 -2.88 2.15 -2.97
C ASP A 92 -4.39 1.98 -3.18
N THR A 93 -5.06 3.06 -3.57
CA THR A 93 -6.51 3.09 -3.83
C THR A 93 -6.79 3.51 -5.27
N LEU A 94 -7.50 2.65 -6.00
CA LEU A 94 -8.04 2.95 -7.33
C LEU A 94 -9.52 3.29 -7.18
N VAL A 95 -9.94 4.43 -7.73
CA VAL A 95 -11.35 4.87 -7.72
C VAL A 95 -11.85 4.97 -9.15
N PHE A 96 -13.04 4.42 -9.40
CA PHE A 96 -13.78 4.53 -10.64
C PHE A 96 -14.91 5.56 -10.47
N CYS A 97 -15.00 6.50 -11.39
CA CYS A 97 -16.07 7.48 -11.47
C CYS A 97 -16.31 7.85 -12.94
N ASP A 98 -17.51 8.33 -13.25
CA ASP A 98 -17.77 8.91 -14.57
C ASP A 98 -17.07 10.25 -14.73
N THR A 99 -16.94 10.72 -15.97
CA THR A 99 -16.42 12.06 -16.31
C THR A 99 -17.43 13.18 -16.00
N ASP A 100 -18.32 12.95 -15.05
CA ASP A 100 -19.32 13.92 -14.61
C ASP A 100 -18.74 14.84 -13.53
N ARG A 101 -18.91 16.14 -13.73
CA ARG A 101 -18.31 17.17 -12.87
C ARG A 101 -18.80 17.08 -11.43
N ASP A 102 -20.08 16.79 -11.23
CA ASP A 102 -20.69 16.69 -9.91
C ASP A 102 -20.18 15.46 -9.16
N GLN A 103 -20.04 14.31 -9.84
CA GLN A 103 -19.40 13.13 -9.25
C GLN A 103 -17.96 13.40 -8.78
N VAL A 104 -17.17 14.13 -9.58
CA VAL A 104 -15.79 14.47 -9.24
C VAL A 104 -15.72 15.44 -8.05
N LEU A 105 -16.66 16.39 -7.95
CA LEU A 105 -16.80 17.26 -6.76
C LEU A 105 -17.14 16.44 -5.51
N ILE A 106 -18.08 15.50 -5.62
CA ILE A 106 -18.47 14.64 -4.50
C ILE A 106 -17.28 13.76 -4.08
N LEU A 107 -16.51 13.25 -5.03
CA LEU A 107 -15.28 12.51 -4.74
C LEU A 107 -14.26 13.35 -3.97
N ARG A 108 -14.06 14.62 -4.38
CA ARG A 108 -13.20 15.57 -3.65
C ARG A 108 -13.70 15.78 -2.22
N VAL A 109 -15.01 15.91 -2.02
CA VAL A 109 -15.63 16.05 -0.70
C VAL A 109 -15.41 14.81 0.17
N ILE A 110 -15.60 13.60 -0.37
CA ILE A 110 -15.32 12.33 0.35
C ILE A 110 -13.88 12.33 0.87
N PHE A 111 -12.94 12.69 0.01
CA PHE A 111 -11.53 12.73 0.35
C PHE A 111 -11.20 13.76 1.44
N ILE A 112 -11.77 14.96 1.37
CA ILE A 112 -11.60 15.98 2.43
C ILE A 112 -12.18 15.49 3.76
N PHE A 113 -13.37 14.90 3.76
CA PHE A 113 -13.97 14.33 4.96
C PHE A 113 -13.14 13.19 5.54
N PHE A 114 -12.64 12.30 4.68
CA PHE A 114 -11.78 11.21 5.10
C PHE A 114 -10.49 11.71 5.75
N GLU A 115 -9.81 12.69 5.16
CA GLU A 115 -8.61 13.30 5.76
C GLU A 115 -8.93 13.92 7.13
N ALA A 116 -10.07 14.61 7.26
CA ALA A 116 -10.48 15.26 8.50
C ALA A 116 -10.77 14.25 9.62
N ILE A 117 -11.42 13.12 9.31
CA ILE A 117 -11.83 12.12 10.31
C ILE A 117 -10.67 11.18 10.65
N SER A 118 -9.90 10.73 9.66
CA SER A 118 -8.83 9.74 9.86
C SER A 118 -7.50 10.37 10.31
N GLY A 119 -7.29 11.66 10.03
CA GLY A 119 -6.00 12.33 10.18
C GLY A 119 -4.95 11.90 9.13
N LEU A 120 -5.30 11.02 8.18
CA LEU A 120 -4.47 10.67 7.04
C LEU A 120 -4.49 11.79 5.99
N ARG A 121 -3.50 11.76 5.09
CA ARG A 121 -3.39 12.73 3.99
C ARG A 121 -3.23 12.00 2.66
N ILE A 122 -3.98 12.44 1.67
CA ILE A 122 -3.88 11.98 0.30
C ILE A 122 -2.66 12.63 -0.33
N ASN A 123 -1.79 11.80 -0.90
CA ASN A 123 -0.61 12.27 -1.58
C ASN A 123 -0.93 12.66 -3.03
N TRP A 124 -1.46 13.88 -3.21
CA TRP A 124 -1.81 14.40 -4.54
C TRP A 124 -0.62 14.44 -5.52
N ASN A 125 0.63 14.46 -5.05
CA ASN A 125 1.80 14.38 -5.93
C ASN A 125 2.00 12.99 -6.55
N LYS A 126 1.45 11.95 -5.91
CA LYS A 126 1.47 10.56 -6.38
C LYS A 126 0.11 10.07 -6.91
N SER A 127 -0.93 10.89 -6.80
CA SER A 127 -2.27 10.57 -7.30
C SER A 127 -2.42 10.99 -8.76
N PHE A 128 -2.99 10.08 -9.56
CA PHE A 128 -3.19 10.30 -10.99
C PHE A 128 -4.65 10.06 -11.38
N ILE A 129 -5.13 10.83 -12.35
CA ILE A 129 -6.41 10.63 -13.02
C ILE A 129 -6.11 10.11 -14.43
N TYR A 130 -6.70 8.96 -14.76
CA TYR A 130 -6.53 8.31 -16.05
C TYR A 130 -7.84 8.41 -16.84
N PRO A 131 -7.89 9.18 -17.94
CA PRO A 131 -9.06 9.17 -18.81
C PRO A 131 -9.19 7.80 -19.48
N ILE A 132 -10.40 7.24 -19.47
CA ILE A 132 -10.74 6.02 -20.20
C ILE A 132 -11.56 6.45 -21.42
N ASN A 133 -11.06 6.15 -22.62
CA ASN A 133 -11.55 6.66 -23.91
C ASN A 133 -11.41 8.19 -24.05
N GLU A 134 -12.21 8.80 -24.91
CA GLU A 134 -12.20 10.25 -25.14
C GLU A 134 -12.91 10.99 -24.00
N VAL A 135 -12.19 11.93 -23.38
CA VAL A 135 -12.70 12.83 -22.33
C VAL A 135 -12.42 14.25 -22.78
N MET A 136 -13.48 15.02 -23.03
CA MET A 136 -13.39 16.36 -23.63
C MET A 136 -12.55 17.34 -22.82
N ASP A 137 -12.67 17.32 -21.49
CA ASP A 137 -12.00 18.28 -20.61
C ASP A 137 -11.50 17.62 -19.32
N ILE A 138 -10.47 16.78 -19.47
CA ILE A 138 -9.83 16.11 -18.32
C ILE A 138 -9.17 17.10 -17.36
N HIS A 139 -8.69 18.25 -17.87
CA HIS A 139 -7.97 19.23 -17.06
C HIS A 139 -8.89 19.93 -16.06
N SER A 140 -10.15 20.21 -16.41
CA SER A 140 -11.10 20.74 -15.42
C SER A 140 -11.42 19.74 -14.31
N LEU A 141 -11.53 18.44 -14.63
CA LEU A 141 -11.73 17.39 -13.62
C LEU A 141 -10.54 17.28 -12.67
N VAL A 142 -9.31 17.38 -13.20
CA VAL A 142 -8.08 17.39 -12.40
C VAL A 142 -8.01 18.63 -11.52
N ASN A 143 -8.43 19.79 -12.00
CA ASN A 143 -8.46 21.02 -11.20
C ASN A 143 -9.45 20.91 -10.02
N ILE A 144 -10.53 20.16 -10.19
CA ILE A 144 -11.51 19.93 -9.12
C ILE A 144 -10.98 18.91 -8.11
N LEU A 145 -10.52 17.76 -8.59
CA LEU A 145 -10.14 16.65 -7.72
C LEU A 145 -8.74 16.83 -7.10
N GLY A 146 -7.81 17.40 -7.85
CA GLY A 146 -6.38 17.40 -7.60
C GLY A 146 -5.65 16.27 -8.35
N GLY A 147 -4.34 16.18 -8.12
CA GLY A 147 -3.50 15.15 -8.74
C GLY A 147 -2.93 15.56 -10.09
N ARG A 148 -2.51 14.55 -10.88
CA ARG A 148 -1.92 14.73 -12.21
C ARG A 148 -2.68 13.90 -13.25
N VAL A 149 -2.64 14.33 -14.51
CA VAL A 149 -3.15 13.48 -15.61
C VAL A 149 -2.13 12.37 -15.88
N GLY A 150 -2.60 11.13 -15.89
CA GLY A 150 -1.80 9.97 -16.26
C GLY A 150 -2.22 9.42 -17.63
N THR A 151 -1.35 8.62 -18.24
CA THR A 151 -1.61 7.94 -19.52
C THR A 151 -1.62 6.43 -19.33
N LEU A 152 -2.56 5.74 -19.97
CA LEU A 152 -2.57 4.28 -20.03
C LEU A 152 -1.75 3.78 -21.24
N PRO A 153 -1.08 2.61 -21.15
CA PRO A 153 -1.04 1.70 -20.01
C PRO A 153 -0.10 2.19 -18.88
N THR A 154 -0.43 1.86 -17.63
CA THR A 154 0.36 2.20 -16.42
C THR A 154 0.60 0.95 -15.57
N VAL A 155 1.30 1.05 -14.45
CA VAL A 155 1.53 -0.06 -13.51
C VAL A 155 0.76 0.18 -12.22
N TYR A 156 -0.05 -0.79 -11.81
CA TYR A 156 -0.77 -0.81 -10.54
C TYR A 156 -0.46 -2.14 -9.83
N LEU A 157 0.06 -2.07 -8.60
CA LEU A 157 0.49 -3.26 -7.81
C LEU A 157 1.45 -4.20 -8.57
N GLY A 158 2.33 -3.61 -9.39
CA GLY A 158 3.27 -4.36 -10.22
C GLY A 158 2.66 -5.03 -11.45
N MET A 159 1.36 -4.81 -11.71
CA MET A 159 0.63 -5.31 -12.88
C MET A 159 0.34 -4.18 -13.88
N PRO A 160 0.45 -4.43 -15.19
CA PRO A 160 0.10 -3.45 -16.21
C PRO A 160 -1.42 -3.25 -16.28
N LEU A 161 -1.84 -2.01 -16.07
CA LEU A 161 -3.22 -1.53 -16.13
C LEU A 161 -3.48 -0.83 -17.47
N GLY A 162 -4.61 -1.14 -18.13
CA GLY A 162 -4.99 -0.54 -19.41
C GLY A 162 -4.26 -1.10 -20.65
N ALA A 163 -3.38 -2.10 -20.46
CA ALA A 163 -2.71 -2.78 -21.56
C ALA A 163 -3.64 -3.83 -22.22
N LYS A 164 -3.43 -4.10 -23.53
CA LYS A 164 -4.24 -5.09 -24.27
C LYS A 164 -4.03 -6.50 -23.70
N SER A 165 -5.01 -7.07 -23.00
CA SER A 165 -4.90 -8.33 -22.24
C SER A 165 -4.36 -9.55 -23.02
N LYS A 166 -4.43 -9.53 -24.36
CA LYS A 166 -3.97 -10.61 -25.25
C LYS A 166 -2.49 -10.53 -25.66
N SER A 167 -1.75 -9.48 -25.29
CA SER A 167 -0.32 -9.39 -25.64
C SER A 167 0.54 -10.20 -24.65
N LYS A 168 1.29 -11.19 -25.17
CA LYS A 168 2.22 -12.01 -24.38
C LYS A 168 3.32 -11.17 -23.70
N GLY A 169 3.74 -10.06 -24.32
CA GLY A 169 4.81 -9.21 -23.80
C GLY A 169 4.49 -8.53 -22.47
N ILE A 170 3.21 -8.32 -22.17
CA ILE A 170 2.71 -7.68 -20.95
C ILE A 170 3.04 -8.51 -19.69
N TRP A 171 3.09 -9.83 -19.82
CA TRP A 171 3.33 -10.73 -18.70
C TRP A 171 4.82 -11.02 -18.46
N ASN A 172 5.71 -10.59 -19.36
CA ASN A 172 7.13 -10.89 -19.26
C ASN A 172 7.74 -10.34 -17.97
N ASP A 173 7.42 -9.09 -17.60
CA ASP A 173 7.91 -8.45 -16.37
C ASP A 173 7.44 -9.20 -15.11
N VAL A 174 6.22 -9.72 -15.13
CA VAL A 174 5.65 -10.51 -14.03
C VAL A 174 6.35 -11.87 -13.94
N VAL A 175 6.56 -12.54 -15.08
CA VAL A 175 7.27 -13.82 -15.15
C VAL A 175 8.73 -13.66 -14.71
N GLU A 176 9.40 -12.58 -15.09
CA GLU A 176 10.77 -12.32 -14.69
C GLU A 176 10.90 -12.08 -13.18
N LYS A 177 9.99 -11.30 -12.59
CA LYS A 177 9.90 -11.14 -11.13
C LYS A 177 9.63 -12.46 -10.44
N SER A 178 8.76 -13.31 -10.99
CA SER A 178 8.51 -14.67 -10.46
C SER A 178 9.76 -15.53 -10.49
N LYS A 179 10.48 -15.57 -11.61
CA LYS A 179 11.73 -16.33 -11.74
C LYS A 179 12.80 -15.85 -10.76
N ARG A 180 12.89 -14.54 -10.52
CA ARG A 180 13.80 -13.96 -9.52
C ARG A 180 13.41 -14.35 -8.10
N LEU A 181 12.11 -14.37 -7.78
CA LEU A 181 11.63 -14.87 -6.49
C LEU A 181 11.96 -16.36 -6.30
N ASP A 182 11.79 -17.19 -7.32
CA ASP A 182 12.17 -18.60 -7.28
C ASP A 182 13.68 -18.82 -7.14
N ALA A 183 14.49 -17.95 -7.76
CA ALA A 183 15.94 -17.97 -7.57
C ALA A 183 16.34 -17.56 -6.15
N LEU A 184 15.75 -16.49 -5.61
CA LEU A 184 15.98 -16.05 -4.23
C LEU A 184 15.54 -17.10 -3.21
N ARG A 185 14.36 -17.71 -3.40
CA ARG A 185 13.85 -18.80 -2.55
C ARG A 185 14.81 -19.98 -2.55
N ARG A 186 15.36 -20.34 -3.71
CA ARG A 186 16.38 -21.40 -3.80
C ARG A 186 17.68 -21.03 -3.07
N ASN A 187 18.16 -19.80 -3.23
CA ASN A 187 19.42 -19.41 -2.61
C ASN A 187 19.30 -19.28 -1.08
N PHE A 188 18.20 -18.75 -0.56
CA PHE A 188 18.03 -18.54 0.88
C PHE A 188 17.58 -19.79 1.66
N ILE A 189 16.76 -20.66 1.07
CA ILE A 189 16.24 -21.85 1.78
C ILE A 189 17.26 -22.99 1.80
N TRP A 190 18.17 -23.08 0.81
CA TRP A 190 19.14 -24.17 0.72
C TRP A 190 20.55 -23.82 1.25
N GLN A 191 20.91 -22.54 1.38
CA GLN A 191 22.16 -22.15 2.05
C GLN A 191 22.11 -22.31 3.58
N GLY A 192 20.93 -22.17 4.21
CA GLY A 192 20.78 -22.44 5.65
C GLY A 192 20.78 -23.93 6.02
N ALA A 193 20.64 -24.84 5.04
CA ALA A 193 20.61 -26.28 5.26
C ALA A 193 21.94 -26.99 4.98
N SER A 194 22.96 -26.27 4.51
CA SER A 194 24.27 -26.84 4.14
C SER A 194 25.40 -26.48 5.12
N GLU A 195 25.09 -25.86 6.26
CA GLU A 195 26.08 -25.46 7.27
C GLU A 195 26.01 -26.28 8.57
N GLU A 196 25.48 -27.51 8.52
CA GLU A 196 25.64 -28.49 9.60
C GLU A 196 26.07 -29.85 9.05
N ARG A 197 27.39 -30.06 9.01
CA ARG A 197 28.09 -31.28 9.46
C ARG A 197 29.58 -31.12 9.22
N ASN A 198 30.28 -30.60 10.23
CA ASN A 198 31.70 -30.87 10.43
C ASN A 198 31.81 -31.77 11.67
N PRO A 199 32.32 -33.02 11.57
CA PRO A 199 32.24 -34.01 12.65
C PRO A 199 33.30 -33.83 13.76
N SER A 200 33.72 -32.61 14.06
CA SER A 200 34.63 -32.32 15.16
C SER A 200 34.15 -31.08 15.89
N GLY A 201 33.38 -31.29 16.96
CA GLY A 201 32.73 -30.26 17.76
C GLY A 201 33.71 -29.31 18.44
N GLN A 202 33.97 -28.16 17.82
CA GLN A 202 34.45 -26.96 18.50
C GLN A 202 33.65 -25.76 18.01
N MET A 203 32.89 -25.15 18.92
CA MET A 203 32.27 -23.84 18.71
C MET A 203 33.37 -22.77 18.76
N GLY A 204 33.66 -22.13 17.62
CA GLY A 204 34.44 -20.91 17.56
C GLY A 204 33.53 -19.70 17.40
N CYS A 205 33.44 -18.85 18.43
CA CYS A 205 32.87 -17.51 18.32
C CYS A 205 33.71 -16.66 17.35
N PRO A 206 33.11 -15.86 16.44
CA PRO A 206 33.88 -14.93 15.63
C PRO A 206 34.15 -13.66 16.44
N TYR A 207 35.31 -13.58 17.08
CA TYR A 207 35.88 -12.33 17.56
C TYR A 207 37.24 -12.09 16.88
N ASN A 208 37.29 -10.97 16.16
CA ASN A 208 38.45 -10.18 15.71
C ASN A 208 39.75 -10.90 15.27
N LYS A 209 40.18 -10.60 14.04
CA LYS A 209 41.60 -10.49 13.70
C LYS A 209 41.85 -9.21 12.90
N GLN A 210 42.22 -8.15 13.62
CA GLN A 210 43.20 -7.19 13.12
C GLN A 210 44.61 -7.80 13.29
N GLU A 211 45.46 -7.44 12.33
CA GLU A 211 46.91 -7.28 12.43
C GLU A 211 47.85 -8.50 12.25
N GLY A 212 48.90 -8.27 11.44
CA GLY A 212 50.15 -9.04 11.45
C GLY A 212 50.60 -9.62 10.10
N ARG A 213 51.12 -8.78 9.18
CA ARG A 213 51.93 -9.25 8.02
C ARG A 213 53.33 -8.64 8.11
N ARG A 214 54.31 -9.51 8.41
CA ARG A 214 55.78 -9.42 8.28
C ARG A 214 56.20 -10.89 8.06
N ASP A 215 57.12 -11.32 7.20
CA ASP A 215 58.15 -10.69 6.37
C ASP A 215 58.39 -11.63 5.17
N GLY A 216 59.05 -11.09 4.14
CA GLY A 216 59.62 -11.79 2.98
C GLY A 216 60.37 -10.78 2.13
#